data_AF-A0A970PRU9-F1
#
_entry.id   AF-A0A970PRU9-F1
#
_cell.length_a   1.000
_cell.length_b   1.000
_cell.length_c   1.000
_cell.angle_alpha   90.00
_cell.angle_beta   90.00
_cell.angle_gamma   90.00
#
_symmetry.space_group_name_H-M   'P 1'
#
loop_
_entity.id
_entity.type
_entity.pdbx_description
1 polymer ?
#
loop_
_entity_poly.entity_id
_entity_poly.type
_entity_poly.pdbx_seq_one_letter_code
_entity_poly.pdbx_strand_id
1 'polypeptide(L)' 'MKLNKNLGMILLSVWLIMTGVLAIFNLQFEGRDIIMSILAIASGALILFGNQ' A
#
# COMPACT_ATOMS: atom_id res chain seq x y z
N MET A 1 -5.36 -11.43 20.42
CA MET A 1 -4.99 -11.65 18.99
C MET A 1 -6.14 -11.19 18.11
N LYS A 2 -6.13 -9.94 17.63
CA LYS A 2 -7.10 -9.41 16.65
C LYS A 2 -6.33 -9.01 15.39
N LEU A 3 -5.74 -10.00 14.71
CA LEU A 3 -4.97 -9.77 13.49
C LEU A 3 -5.85 -9.17 12.37
N ASN A 4 -7.12 -9.59 12.30
CA ASN A 4 -8.06 -9.16 11.25
C ASN A 4 -8.42 -7.66 11.31
N LYS A 5 -8.38 -7.01 12.48
CA LYS A 5 -8.78 -5.60 12.62
C LYS A 5 -7.74 -4.60 12.10
N ASN A 6 -6.52 -5.08 11.80
CA ASN A 6 -5.41 -4.23 11.36
C ASN A 6 -4.79 -4.70 10.04
N LEU A 7 -5.39 -5.67 9.33
CA LEU A 7 -4.85 -6.15 8.06
C LEU A 7 -4.71 -5.02 7.03
N GLY A 8 -5.68 -4.08 6.97
CA GLY A 8 -5.56 -2.87 6.15
C GLY A 8 -4.40 -1.99 6.55
N MET A 9 -4.23 -1.78 7.86
CA MET A 9 -3.15 -0.94 8.39
C MET A 9 -1.77 -1.54 8.13
N ILE A 10 -1.64 -2.88 8.25
CA ILE A 10 -0.41 -3.61 7.95
C ILE A 10 -0.10 -3.54 6.45
N LEU A 11 -1.09 -3.78 5.59
CA LEU A 11 -0.91 -3.76 4.14
C LEU A 11 -0.52 -2.37 3.63
N LEU A 12 -1.16 -1.31 4.15
CA LEU A 12 -0.81 0.07 3.79
C LEU A 12 0.56 0.49 4.36
N SER A 13 0.94 0.00 5.54
CA SER A 13 2.28 0.25 6.08
C SER A 13 3.37 -0.39 5.21
N VAL A 14 3.19 -1.65 4.82
CA VAL A 14 4.11 -2.35 3.90
C VAL A 14 4.15 -1.63 2.54
N TRP A 15 3.00 -1.18 2.04
CA TRP A 15 2.91 -0.45 0.79
C TRP A 15 3.63 0.91 0.81
N LEU A 16 3.45 1.70 1.88
CA LEU A 16 4.15 2.98 2.09
C LEU A 16 5.66 2.80 2.18
N ILE A 17 6.14 1.75 2.86
CA ILE A 17 7.56 1.45 2.97
C ILE A 17 8.14 1.09 1.59
N MET A 18 7.48 0.21 0.82
CA MET A 18 7.89 -0.10 -0.55
C MET A 18 7.87 1.13 -1.45
N THR A 19 6.83 1.95 -1.36
CA THR A 19 6.66 3.16 -2.20
C THR A 19 7.69 4.24 -1.86
N GLY A 20 7.93 4.53 -0.59
CA GLY A 20 8.91 5.52 -0.15
C GLY A 20 10.34 5.13 -0.55
N VAL A 21 10.70 3.86 -0.38
CA VAL A 21 12.02 3.35 -0.80
C VAL A 21 12.18 3.43 -2.32
N LEU A 22 11.15 3.06 -3.07
CA LEU A 22 11.18 3.12 -4.54
C LEU A 22 11.18 4.56 -5.08
N ALA A 23 10.51 5.49 -4.41
CA ALA A 23 10.52 6.91 -4.74
C ALA A 23 11.91 7.53 -4.54
N ILE A 24 12.61 7.17 -3.45
CA ILE A 24 13.99 7.60 -3.18
C ILE A 24 14.97 7.05 -4.23
N PHE A 25 14.77 5.80 -4.66
CA PHE A 25 15.63 5.16 -5.66
C PHE A 25 15.33 5.56 -7.11
N ASN A 26 14.26 6.33 -7.35
CA ASN A 26 13.86 6.86 -8.66
C ASN A 26 14.04 5.86 -9.83
N LEU A 27 13.70 4.59 -9.59
CA LEU A 27 13.85 3.54 -10.60
C LEU A 27 12.72 3.67 -11.62
N GLN A 28 12.93 4.51 -12.63
CA GLN A 28 11.97 4.77 -13.71
C GLN A 28 11.78 3.49 -14.54
N PHE A 29 10.70 2.76 -14.27
CA PHE A 29 10.22 1.66 -15.09
C PHE A 29 8.81 2.04 -15.56
N GLU A 30 8.60 2.07 -16.88
CA GLU A 30 7.28 2.33 -17.47
C GLU A 30 6.26 1.33 -16.91
N GLY A 31 5.28 1.82 -16.16
CA GLY A 31 4.24 1.00 -15.50
C GLY A 31 4.36 0.86 -13.99
N ARG A 32 5.45 1.32 -13.35
CA ARG A 32 5.59 1.29 -11.87
C ARG A 32 4.53 2.16 -11.19
N ASP A 33 4.29 3.36 -11.70
CA ASP A 33 3.27 4.27 -11.18
C ASP A 33 1.86 3.67 -11.23
N ILE A 34 1.55 2.89 -12.26
CA ILE A 34 0.24 2.23 -12.41
C ILE A 34 0.06 1.15 -11.35
N ILE A 35 1.06 0.27 -11.19
CA ILE A 35 1.03 -0.80 -10.17
C ILE A 35 0.98 -0.19 -8.76
N MET A 36 1.77 0.84 -8.51
CA MET A 36 1.76 1.59 -7.24
C MET A 36 0.40 2.23 -6.99
N SER A 37 -0.20 2.87 -7.99
CA SER A 37 -1.51 3.53 -7.86
C SER A 37 -2.62 2.53 -7.56
N ILE A 38 -2.65 1.38 -8.25
CA ILE A 38 -3.64 0.32 -7.99
C ILE A 38 -3.48 -0.23 -6.58
N LEU A 39 -2.23 -0.46 -6.14
CA LEU A 39 -1.93 -1.00 -4.82
C LEU A 39 -2.23 0.02 -3.71
N ALA A 40 -2.06 1.33 -3.97
CA ALA A 40 -2.49 2.44 -3.11
C ALA A 40 -4.01 2.46 -2.92
N ILE A 41 -4.75 2.37 -4.02
CA ILE A 41 -6.22 2.39 -4.02
C ILE A 41 -6.75 1.15 -3.30
N ALA A 42 -6.18 -0.03 -3.56
CA ALA A 42 -6.56 -1.27 -2.91
C ALA A 42 -6.28 -1.23 -1.40
N SER A 43 -5.11 -0.73 -0.98
CA SER A 43 -4.77 -0.61 0.45
C SER A 43 -5.61 0.45 1.17
N GLY A 44 -5.91 1.58 0.52
CA GLY A 44 -6.84 2.60 1.03
C GLY A 44 -8.27 2.07 1.20
N ALA A 45 -8.79 1.37 0.19
CA ALA A 45 -10.11 0.74 0.27
C ALA A 45 -10.15 -0.34 1.37
N LEU A 46 -9.12 -1.16 1.48
CA LEU A 46 -9.04 -2.23 2.48
C LEU A 46 -8.95 -1.68 3.92
N ILE A 47 -8.38 -0.49 4.13
CA ILE A 47 -8.45 0.20 5.43
C ILE A 47 -9.84 0.74 5.72
N LEU A 48 -10.48 1.35 4.72
CA LEU A 48 -11.81 1.94 4.88
C LEU A 48 -12.84 0.86 5.27
N PHE A 49 -12.77 -0.31 4.63
CA PHE A 49 -13.67 -1.43 4.89
C PHE A 49 -13.18 -2.36 6.02
N GLY A 50 -11.88 -2.40 6.31
CA GLY A 50 -11.31 -3.27 7.35
C GLY A 50 -11.43 -2.72 8.78
N ASN A 51 -11.85 -1.48 8.96
CA ASN A 51 -12.04 -0.83 10.27
C ASN A 51 -13.51 -0.73 10.73
N GLN A 52 -14.43 -1.51 10.14
CA GLN A 52 -15.75 -1.79 10.72
C GLN A 52 -15.71 -3.11 11.50
#